data_AF-A0A257TT01-F1
#
_entry.id   AF-A0A257TT01-F1
#
_cell.length_a   1.000
_cell.length_b   1.000
_cell.length_c   1.000
_cell.angle_alpha   90.00
_cell.angle_beta   90.00
_cell.angle_gamma   90.00
#
_symmetry.space_group_name_H-M   'P 1'
#
loop_
_entity.id
_entity.type
_entity.pdbx_description
1 polymer ?
#
loop_
_entity_poly.entity_id
_entity_poly.type
_entity_poly.pdbx_seq_one_letter_code
_entity_poly.pdbx_strand_id
1 'polypeptide(L)'
;RRYFTYLPKYETLQHISMVGSWILVIGLVAMFWNLLHGIFKGERCGDNPWGGTTLEWTIPSPPPTENFEEIPVITHEPYYHPEAEPVPVAK
;
A
#
# COMPACT_ATOMS: atom_id res chain seq x y z
N ARG A 1 -4.20 -27.54 -19.56
CA ARG A 1 -4.82 -26.26 -19.08
C ARG A 1 -6.12 -26.03 -19.84
N ARG A 2 -7.12 -25.30 -19.29
CA ARG A 2 -8.48 -25.12 -19.85
C ARG A 2 -9.35 -26.39 -19.90
N TYR A 3 -9.19 -27.30 -18.93
CA TYR A 3 -10.08 -28.44 -18.76
C TYR A 3 -11.16 -28.12 -17.72
N PHE A 4 -12.42 -28.40 -18.04
CA PHE A 4 -13.53 -28.24 -17.11
C PHE A 4 -13.63 -29.42 -16.13
N THR A 5 -13.32 -30.64 -16.57
CA THR A 5 -13.35 -31.86 -15.75
C THR A 5 -11.94 -32.46 -15.60
N TYR A 6 -11.73 -33.23 -14.54
CA TYR A 6 -10.44 -33.86 -14.21
C TYR A 6 -10.64 -35.28 -13.66
N LEU A 7 -9.58 -36.09 -13.73
CA LEU A 7 -9.58 -37.43 -13.18
C LEU A 7 -9.62 -37.41 -11.64
N PRO A 8 -10.31 -38.36 -10.97
CA PRO A 8 -10.44 -38.40 -9.51
C PRO A 8 -9.11 -38.35 -8.74
N LYS A 9 -8.02 -38.87 -9.33
CA LYS A 9 -6.68 -38.82 -8.72
C LYS A 9 -6.14 -37.41 -8.44
N TYR A 10 -6.72 -36.37 -9.06
CA TYR A 10 -6.34 -34.97 -8.86
C TYR A 10 -7.27 -34.20 -7.92
N GLU A 11 -8.31 -34.85 -7.40
CA GLU A 11 -9.35 -34.22 -6.57
C GLU A 11 -8.77 -33.51 -5.35
N THR A 12 -7.85 -34.14 -4.62
CA THR A 12 -7.19 -33.53 -3.45
C THR A 12 -6.49 -32.22 -3.79
N LEU A 13 -5.77 -32.16 -4.92
CA LEU A 13 -5.05 -30.95 -5.33
C LEU A 13 -6.00 -29.82 -5.74
N GLN A 14 -7.14 -30.17 -6.35
CA GLN A 14 -8.19 -29.20 -6.69
C GLN A 14 -8.89 -28.67 -5.44
N HIS A 15 -9.14 -29.52 -4.43
CA HIS A 15 -9.70 -29.08 -3.15
C HIS A 15 -8.77 -28.12 -2.40
N ILE A 16 -7.46 -28.41 -2.36
CA ILE A 16 -6.46 -27.49 -1.77
C ILE A 16 -6.48 -26.15 -2.50
N SER A 17 -6.53 -26.19 -3.84
CA SER A 17 -6.58 -24.98 -4.68
C SER A 17 -7.85 -24.17 -4.42
N MET A 18 -9.00 -24.84 -4.24
CA MET A 18 -10.26 -24.20 -3.87
C MET A 18 -10.15 -23.50 -2.51
N VAL A 19 -9.61 -24.17 -1.50
CA VAL A 19 -9.40 -23.57 -0.16
C VAL A 19 -8.48 -22.35 -0.26
N GLY A 20 -7.37 -22.45 -1.00
CA GLY A 20 -6.47 -21.32 -1.25
C GLY A 20 -7.17 -20.14 -1.92
N SER A 21 -8.06 -20.39 -2.88
CA SER A 21 -8.84 -19.34 -3.55
C SER A 21 -9.77 -18.61 -2.57
N TRP A 22 -10.41 -19.32 -1.64
CA TRP A 22 -11.25 -18.71 -0.61
C TRP A 22 -10.46 -17.87 0.38
N ILE A 23 -9.26 -18.31 0.77
CA ILE A 23 -8.35 -17.50 1.61
C ILE A 23 -8.00 -16.20 0.88
N LEU A 24 -7.71 -16.28 -0.43
CA LEU A 24 -7.43 -15.10 -1.26
C LEU A 24 -8.61 -14.14 -1.31
N VAL A 25 -9.84 -14.65 -1.48
CA VAL A 25 -11.06 -13.84 -1.47
C VAL A 25 -11.21 -13.11 -0.13
N ILE A 26 -11.00 -13.79 0.99
CA ILE A 26 -11.08 -13.16 2.33
C ILE A 26 -10.03 -12.06 2.47
N GLY A 27 -8.79 -12.30 2.03
CA GLY A 27 -7.73 -11.30 2.04
C GLY A 27 -8.07 -10.05 1.21
N LEU A 28 -8.64 -10.25 0.01
CA LEU A 28 -9.09 -9.14 -0.82
C LEU A 28 -10.23 -8.35 -0.17
N VAL A 29 -11.21 -9.04 0.43
CA VAL A 29 -12.30 -8.39 1.16
C VAL A 29 -11.77 -7.55 2.32
N ALA A 30 -10.80 -8.07 3.08
CA ALA A 30 -10.17 -7.33 4.17
C ALA A 30 -9.40 -6.09 3.66
N MET A 31 -8.70 -6.20 2.53
CA MET A 31 -8.02 -5.06 1.89
C MET A 31 -9.01 -3.97 1.45
N PHE A 32 -10.11 -4.35 0.78
CA PHE A 32 -11.14 -3.39 0.38
C PHE A 32 -11.84 -2.77 1.58
N TRP A 33 -12.11 -3.55 2.62
CA TRP A 33 -12.65 -3.03 3.87
C TRP A 33 -11.73 -1.96 4.47
N ASN A 34 -10.43 -2.24 4.56
CA ASN A 34 -9.45 -1.29 5.08
C ASN A 34 -9.41 0.01 4.24
N LEU A 35 -9.40 -0.10 2.90
CA LEU A 35 -9.40 1.04 2.01
C LEU A 35 -10.67 1.89 2.16
N LEU A 36 -11.86 1.26 2.13
CA LEU A 36 -13.13 1.96 2.28
C LEU A 36 -13.25 2.61 3.66
N HIS A 37 -12.82 1.90 4.71
CA HIS A 37 -12.79 2.45 6.05
C HIS A 37 -11.87 3.67 6.14
N GLY A 38 -10.68 3.61 5.55
CA GLY A 38 -9.73 4.72 5.49
C GLY A 38 -10.29 5.95 4.78
N ILE A 39 -11.02 5.77 3.67
CA ILE A 39 -11.63 6.87 2.91
C ILE A 39 -12.74 7.56 3.70
N PHE A 40 -13.61 6.80 4.39
CA PHE A 40 -14.80 7.38 5.05
C PHE A 40 -14.60 7.75 6.52
N LYS A 41 -13.73 7.04 7.24
CA LYS A 41 -13.57 7.15 8.69
C LYS A 41 -12.10 7.12 9.16
N GLY A 42 -11.15 7.10 8.22
CA GLY A 42 -9.73 7.09 8.55
C GLY A 42 -9.28 8.39 9.22
N GLU A 43 -8.27 8.26 10.08
CA GLU A 43 -7.58 9.41 10.66
C GLU A 43 -6.84 10.21 9.59
N ARG A 44 -6.79 11.53 9.76
CA ARG A 44 -6.08 12.39 8.82
C ARG A 44 -4.58 12.21 9.03
N CYS A 45 -3.93 11.68 8.01
CA CYS A 45 -2.49 11.56 7.97
C CYS A 45 -1.82 12.93 7.75
N GLY A 46 -0.67 13.16 8.38
CA GLY A 46 0.21 14.29 8.04
C GLY A 46 0.91 14.07 6.69
N ASP A 47 1.72 15.04 6.27
CA ASP A 47 2.36 15.04 4.95
C ASP A 47 3.37 13.90 4.77
N ASN A 48 4.14 13.60 5.81
CA ASN A 48 5.16 12.54 5.80
C ASN A 48 5.07 11.62 7.02
N PRO A 49 4.10 10.68 7.05
CA PRO A 49 3.93 9.75 8.18
C PRO A 49 5.04 8.69 8.27
N TRP A 50 5.79 8.46 7.20
CA TRP A 50 6.78 7.37 7.09
C TRP A 50 8.23 7.85 7.20
N GLY A 51 8.46 9.16 7.26
CA GLY A 51 9.81 9.73 7.25
C GLY A 51 10.56 9.50 5.94
N GLY A 52 9.85 9.50 4.81
CA GLY A 52 10.46 9.41 3.49
C GLY A 52 11.29 10.66 3.19
N THR A 53 12.40 10.49 2.46
CA THR A 53 13.38 11.56 2.16
C THR A 53 13.38 11.99 0.70
N THR A 54 12.54 11.35 -0.12
CA THR A 54 12.29 11.71 -1.51
C THR A 54 11.39 12.95 -1.61
N LEU A 55 11.42 13.62 -2.77
CA LEU A 55 10.75 14.92 -2.96
C LEU A 55 9.22 14.85 -2.82
N GLU A 56 8.60 13.70 -3.07
CA GLU A 56 7.16 13.52 -2.87
C GLU A 56 6.74 13.62 -1.39
N TRP A 57 7.68 13.46 -0.45
CA TRP A 57 7.42 13.59 1.00
C TRP A 57 7.74 14.99 1.54
N THR A 58 8.12 15.94 0.68
CA THR A 58 8.31 17.34 1.06
C THR A 58 7.10 18.22 0.72
N ILE A 59 6.08 17.66 0.08
CA ILE A 59 4.87 18.35 -0.35
C ILE A 59 3.67 17.94 0.53
N PRO A 60 2.63 18.79 0.64
CA PRO A 60 1.48 18.47 1.48
C PRO A 60 0.64 17.31 0.92
N SER A 61 -0.09 16.62 1.81
CA SER A 61 -1.06 15.58 1.44
C SER A 61 -2.48 16.06 1.74
N PRO A 62 -3.33 16.33 0.73
CA PRO A 62 -3.19 16.03 -0.69
C PRO A 62 -2.27 17.00 -1.46
N PRO A 63 -1.60 16.54 -2.54
CA PRO A 63 -0.67 17.35 -3.30
C PRO A 63 -1.37 18.51 -4.02
N PRO A 64 -0.70 19.68 -4.16
CA PRO A 64 -1.22 20.79 -4.96
C PRO A 64 -1.19 20.44 -6.45
N THR A 65 -1.94 21.19 -7.26
CA THR A 65 -2.13 20.87 -8.70
C THR A 65 -0.82 20.79 -9.47
N GLU A 66 0.14 21.68 -9.18
CA GLU A 66 1.44 21.73 -9.83
C GLU A 66 2.52 20.89 -9.12
N ASN A 67 2.15 20.15 -8.07
CA ASN A 67 3.02 19.46 -7.11
C ASN A 67 4.00 20.36 -6.32
N PHE A 68 4.77 21.21 -7.01
CA PHE A 68 5.74 22.13 -6.42
C PHE A 68 5.47 23.56 -6.91
N GLU A 69 5.45 24.53 -5.99
CA GLU A 69 5.33 25.95 -6.35
C GLU A 69 6.61 26.49 -7.00
N GLU A 70 7.77 25.99 -6.56
CA GLU A 70 9.09 26.31 -7.09
C GLU A 70 9.88 25.04 -7.41
N ILE A 71 10.85 25.14 -8.33
CA ILE A 71 11.69 23.99 -8.70
C ILE A 71 12.58 23.62 -7.50
N PRO A 72 12.46 22.39 -6.94
CA PRO A 72 13.24 21.99 -5.78
C PRO A 72 14.72 21.80 -6.15
N VAL A 73 15.62 22.26 -5.27
CA VAL A 73 17.06 22.03 -5.39
C VAL A 73 17.42 20.74 -4.67
N ILE A 74 17.95 19.76 -5.41
CA ILE A 74 18.33 18.46 -4.86
C ILE A 74 19.71 18.57 -4.20
N THR A 75 19.74 18.45 -2.87
CA THR A 75 20.98 18.53 -2.06
C THR A 75 21.51 17.18 -1.62
N HIS A 76 20.68 16.14 -1.67
CA HIS A 76 21.00 14.80 -1.20
C HIS A 76 20.32 13.71 -2.04
N GLU A 77 20.80 12.48 -1.89
CA GLU A 77 20.28 11.31 -2.59
C GLU A 77 18.89 10.89 -2.06
N PRO A 78 18.04 10.22 -2.88
CA PRO A 78 16.68 9.78 -2.51
C PRO A 78 16.52 8.95 -1.23
N TYR A 79 17.61 8.36 -0.71
CA TYR A 79 17.60 7.50 0.48
C TYR A 79 18.59 7.97 1.55
N TYR A 80 19.03 9.23 1.46
CA TYR A 80 19.88 9.81 2.48
C TYR A 80 19.04 10.13 3.73
N HIS A 81 19.22 9.34 4.78
CA HIS A 81 18.62 9.59 6.09
C HIS A 81 19.71 10.11 7.03
N PRO A 82 19.71 11.42 7.39
CA PRO A 82 20.57 11.90 8.47
C PRO A 82 20.18 11.15 9.76
N GLU A 83 21.14 10.85 10.64
CA GLU A 83 20.97 9.96 11.79
C GLU A 83 19.69 10.25 12.60
N ALA A 84 18.68 9.39 12.36
CA ALA A 84 17.42 9.20 13.07
C ALA A 84 16.80 10.42 13.78
N GLU A 85 16.25 11.36 13.01
CA GLU A 85 15.12 12.14 13.55
C GLU A 85 13.95 11.17 13.78
N PRO A 86 13.33 11.17 14.98
CA PRO A 86 12.23 10.26 15.27
C PRO A 86 11.06 10.58 14.32
N VAL A 87 10.64 9.57 13.55
CA VAL A 87 9.49 9.70 12.64
C VAL A 87 8.31 10.24 13.44
N PRO A 88 7.69 11.37 13.04
CA PRO A 88 6.53 11.89 13.72
C PRO A 88 5.41 10.86 13.56
N VAL A 89 5.18 10.07 14.61
CA VAL A 89 4.06 9.13 14.67
C VAL A 89 2.80 9.97 14.56
N ALA A 90 2.12 9.88 13.42
CA ALA A 90 0.78 10.41 13.27
C ALA A 90 -0.06 9.81 14.42
N LYS A 91 -0.50 10.69 15.33
CA LYS A 91 -1.36 10.32 16.46
C LYS A 91 -2.74 9.99 15.97
#